data_AF-A0A6L7LC00-F1
#
_entry.id   AF-A0A6L7LC00-F1
#
_cell.length_a   1.000
_cell.length_b   1.000
_cell.length_c   1.000
_cell.angle_alpha   90.00
_cell.angle_beta   90.00
_cell.angle_gamma   90.00
#
_symmetry.space_group_name_H-M   'P 1'
#
loop_
_entity.id
_entity.type
_entity.pdbx_description
1 polymer ?
#
loop_
_entity_poly.entity_id
_entity_poly.type
_entity_poly.pdbx_seq_one_letter_code
_entity_poly.pdbx_strand_id
1 'polypeptide(L)'
;LAGTLRTARPFPRPTVEMFQVGLATNYMGQELMNPPNVEGWHEGAEWIDSGSLVERVNFASQYLGNPDSPGVRDMADRLASEQRAQFDSATLVDSCLDLLGPITVSDETRATLVASSEACEQDDLTTRVAETLRLIGSTREYQLA
;
A
#
# COMPACT_ATOMS: atom_id res chain seq x y z
N LEU A 1 -6.27 -3.70 -3.86
CA LEU A 1 -7.18 -3.49 -2.71
C LEU A 1 -7.10 -4.61 -1.68
N ALA A 2 -7.45 -5.86 -2.02
CA ALA A 2 -7.36 -6.98 -1.09
C ALA A 2 -5.94 -7.20 -0.53
N GLY A 3 -4.91 -7.06 -1.37
CA GLY A 3 -3.50 -7.07 -0.95
C GLY A 3 -3.19 -5.99 0.10
N THR A 4 -3.59 -4.73 -0.14
CA THR A 4 -3.45 -3.62 0.82
C THR A 4 -4.08 -3.95 2.17
N LEU A 5 -5.32 -4.45 2.19
CA LEU A 5 -6.02 -4.80 3.44
C LEU A 5 -5.35 -5.97 4.16
N ARG A 6 -4.89 -6.98 3.40
CA ARG A 6 -4.14 -8.12 3.94
C ARG A 6 -2.83 -7.67 4.57
N THR A 7 -2.12 -6.74 3.94
CA THR A 7 -0.85 -6.23 4.46
C THR A 7 -1.08 -5.34 5.67
N ALA A 8 -1.94 -4.32 5.58
CA ALA A 8 -2.20 -3.39 6.68
C ALA A 8 -2.91 -4.05 7.88
N ARG A 9 -3.70 -5.10 7.65
CA ARG A 9 -4.51 -5.79 8.68
C ARG A 9 -5.34 -4.83 9.55
N PRO A 10 -6.11 -3.89 8.97
CA PRO A 10 -6.84 -2.89 9.74
C PRO A 10 -7.98 -3.48 10.57
N PHE A 11 -8.48 -4.67 10.21
CA PHE A 11 -9.60 -5.34 10.87
C PHE A 11 -9.15 -6.65 11.54
N PRO A 12 -8.89 -6.66 12.86
CA PRO A 12 -8.52 -7.89 13.58
C PRO A 12 -9.71 -8.84 13.78
N ARG A 13 -10.94 -8.34 13.62
CA ARG A 13 -12.20 -9.08 13.73
C ARG A 13 -13.23 -8.44 12.80
N PRO A 14 -14.35 -9.12 12.49
CA PRO A 14 -15.44 -8.51 11.75
C PRO A 14 -15.97 -7.25 12.45
N THR A 15 -15.97 -6.12 11.73
CA THR A 15 -16.54 -4.83 12.19
C THR A 15 -17.49 -4.26 11.13
N VAL A 16 -18.36 -3.33 11.54
CA VAL A 16 -19.28 -2.63 10.63
C VAL A 16 -18.52 -1.81 9.58
N GLU A 17 -17.32 -1.32 9.92
CA GLU A 17 -16.47 -0.56 8.99
C GLU A 17 -16.06 -1.39 7.77
N MET A 18 -16.01 -2.73 7.89
CA MET A 18 -15.73 -3.60 6.74
C MET A 18 -16.79 -3.47 5.64
N PHE A 19 -18.02 -3.05 5.97
CA PHE A 19 -19.05 -2.74 4.98
C PHE A 19 -18.65 -1.53 4.13
N GLN A 20 -18.07 -0.49 4.74
CA GLN A 20 -17.59 0.69 4.02
C GLN A 20 -16.44 0.33 3.07
N VAL A 21 -15.58 -0.60 3.48
CA VAL A 21 -14.53 -1.14 2.62
C VAL A 21 -15.11 -1.91 1.44
N GLY A 22 -16.16 -2.70 1.65
CA GLY A 22 -16.91 -3.35 0.57
C GLY A 22 -17.48 -2.34 -0.43
N LEU A 23 -18.10 -1.25 0.05
CA LEU A 23 -18.58 -0.17 -0.82
C LEU A 23 -17.44 0.51 -1.59
N ALA A 24 -16.30 0.76 -0.95
CA ALA A 24 -15.13 1.32 -1.62
C ALA A 24 -14.65 0.42 -2.78
N THR A 25 -14.71 -0.90 -2.62
CA THR A 25 -14.40 -1.82 -3.73
C THR A 25 -15.42 -1.72 -4.88
N ASN A 26 -16.70 -1.46 -4.59
CA ASN A 26 -17.71 -1.20 -5.62
C ASN A 26 -17.41 0.09 -6.40
N TYR A 27 -17.07 1.18 -5.72
CA TYR A 27 -16.71 2.45 -6.40
C TYR A 27 -15.48 2.34 -7.31
N MET A 28 -14.62 1.35 -7.07
CA MET A 28 -13.45 1.06 -7.90
C MET A 28 -13.72 -0.02 -8.95
N GLY A 29 -14.98 -0.39 -9.18
CA GLY A 29 -15.35 -1.43 -10.14
C GLY A 29 -14.81 -2.80 -9.77
N GLN A 30 -14.76 -3.15 -8.48
CA GLN A 30 -14.29 -4.45 -7.99
C GLN A 30 -15.35 -5.17 -7.12
N GLU A 31 -16.63 -4.91 -7.34
CA GLU A 31 -17.70 -5.57 -6.59
C GLU A 31 -17.86 -7.04 -7.00
N LEU A 32 -17.79 -7.94 -6.01
CA LEU A 32 -17.93 -9.36 -6.24
C LEU A 32 -19.34 -9.68 -6.79
N MET A 33 -19.41 -10.38 -7.94
CA MET A 33 -20.64 -10.77 -8.65
C MET A 33 -21.42 -9.64 -9.35
N ASN A 34 -20.82 -8.46 -9.54
CA ASN A 34 -21.47 -7.36 -10.27
C ASN A 34 -20.57 -6.87 -11.42
N PRO A 35 -20.53 -7.60 -12.56
CA PRO A 35 -19.78 -7.14 -13.71
C PRO A 35 -20.35 -5.81 -14.22
N PRO A 36 -19.52 -4.89 -14.76
CA PRO A 36 -19.95 -3.56 -15.18
C PRO A 36 -21.02 -3.59 -16.30
N ASN A 37 -21.07 -4.66 -17.11
CA ASN A 37 -22.07 -4.84 -18.15
C ASN A 37 -22.40 -6.34 -18.40
N VAL A 38 -23.29 -6.60 -19.37
CA VAL A 38 -23.70 -7.96 -19.78
C VAL A 38 -22.60 -8.78 -20.48
N GLU A 39 -21.54 -8.13 -20.96
CA GLU A 39 -20.35 -8.77 -21.54
C GLU A 39 -19.43 -9.34 -20.45
N GLY A 40 -19.62 -8.93 -19.19
CA GLY A 40 -18.85 -9.40 -18.04
C GLY A 40 -17.84 -8.35 -17.54
N TRP A 41 -16.74 -8.83 -16.96
CA TRP A 41 -15.63 -7.98 -16.57
C TRP A 41 -14.82 -7.60 -17.80
N HIS A 42 -14.60 -6.30 -18.01
CA HIS A 42 -13.62 -5.88 -19.00
C HIS A 42 -12.24 -6.40 -18.57
N GLU A 43 -11.59 -7.16 -19.44
CA GLU A 43 -10.21 -7.62 -19.25
C GLU A 43 -9.23 -6.57 -19.81
N GLY A 44 -7.97 -6.58 -19.38
CA GLY A 44 -6.94 -5.66 -19.90
C GLY A 44 -6.65 -4.45 -19.02
N ALA A 45 -6.21 -3.32 -19.58
CA ALA A 45 -5.97 -2.08 -18.82
C ALA A 45 -7.15 -1.08 -18.93
N GLU A 46 -8.18 -1.41 -19.71
CA GLU A 46 -9.32 -0.52 -19.97
C GLU A 46 -10.38 -0.57 -18.85
N TRP A 47 -10.32 -1.56 -17.95
CA TRP A 47 -11.24 -1.67 -16.81
C TRP A 47 -10.96 -0.64 -15.70
N ILE A 48 -9.79 0.00 -15.71
CA ILE A 48 -9.41 1.04 -14.75
C ILE A 48 -9.44 2.40 -15.45
N ASP A 49 -10.40 3.24 -15.09
CA ASP A 49 -10.46 4.63 -15.53
C ASP A 49 -9.63 5.56 -14.59
N SER A 50 -9.49 6.83 -14.97
CA SER A 50 -8.73 7.80 -14.17
C SER A 50 -9.36 8.09 -12.80
N GLY A 51 -10.69 7.98 -12.65
CA GLY A 51 -11.38 8.21 -11.39
C GLY A 51 -11.16 7.08 -10.39
N SER A 52 -11.38 5.85 -10.83
CA SER A 52 -11.11 4.63 -10.07
C SER A 52 -9.64 4.49 -9.69
N LEU A 53 -8.69 4.95 -10.53
CA LEU A 53 -7.27 4.97 -10.18
C LEU A 53 -6.98 5.90 -8.99
N VAL A 54 -7.57 7.11 -8.96
CA VAL A 54 -7.41 8.05 -7.84
C VAL A 54 -7.96 7.44 -6.55
N GLU A 55 -9.15 6.82 -6.61
CA GLU A 55 -9.73 6.15 -5.45
C GLU A 55 -8.85 5.00 -4.93
N ARG A 56 -8.24 4.22 -5.81
CA ARG A 56 -7.31 3.14 -5.40
C ARG A 56 -6.03 3.67 -4.77
N VAL A 57 -5.49 4.78 -5.27
CA VAL A 57 -4.33 5.46 -4.67
C VAL A 57 -4.67 5.96 -3.27
N ASN A 58 -5.82 6.62 -3.11
CA ASN A 58 -6.30 7.09 -1.82
C ASN A 58 -6.50 5.94 -0.84
N PHE A 59 -7.13 4.84 -1.29
CA PHE A 59 -7.34 3.65 -0.49
C PHE A 59 -6.01 3.02 -0.04
N ALA A 60 -5.06 2.81 -0.95
CA ALA A 60 -3.76 2.25 -0.61
C ALA A 60 -3.02 3.13 0.40
N SER A 61 -2.98 4.44 0.12
CA SER A 61 -2.34 5.45 0.96
C SER A 61 -2.94 5.52 2.37
N GLN A 62 -4.26 5.40 2.50
CA GLN A 62 -4.94 5.44 3.80
C GLN A 62 -4.53 4.26 4.69
N TYR A 63 -4.55 3.03 4.16
CA TYR A 63 -4.33 1.84 4.98
C TYR A 63 -2.85 1.55 5.23
N LEU A 64 -2.00 1.74 4.21
CA LEU A 64 -0.56 1.55 4.33
C LEU A 64 0.12 2.70 5.08
N GLY A 65 -0.44 3.91 4.95
CA GLY A 65 0.07 5.11 5.62
C GLY A 65 -0.37 5.28 7.06
N ASN A 66 -0.98 4.26 7.67
CA ASN A 66 -1.42 4.30 9.06
C ASN A 66 -0.42 3.55 9.97
N PRO A 67 0.36 4.24 10.82
CA PRO A 67 1.32 3.61 11.72
C PRO A 67 0.68 2.76 12.83
N ASP A 68 -0.63 2.94 13.09
CA ASP A 68 -1.35 2.13 14.07
C ASP A 68 -1.88 0.81 13.49
N SER A 69 -1.80 0.63 12.17
CA SER A 69 -2.18 -0.62 11.52
C SER A 69 -1.28 -1.78 12.01
N PRO A 70 -1.85 -2.90 12.51
CA PRO A 70 -1.08 -4.06 12.98
C PRO A 70 -0.12 -4.64 11.93
N GLY A 71 -0.46 -4.49 10.64
CA GLY A 71 0.43 -4.83 9.53
C GLY A 71 1.67 -3.95 9.44
N VAL A 72 1.49 -2.64 9.48
CA VAL A 72 2.57 -1.64 9.39
C VAL A 72 3.50 -1.76 10.58
N ARG A 73 2.95 -1.97 11.79
CA ARG A 73 3.75 -2.22 13.00
C ARG A 73 4.61 -3.48 12.89
N ASP A 74 4.04 -4.59 12.43
CA ASP A 74 4.79 -5.84 12.21
C ASP A 74 5.90 -5.66 11.16
N MET A 75 5.69 -4.85 10.12
CA MET A 75 6.75 -4.51 9.17
C MET A 75 7.87 -3.69 9.83
N ALA A 76 7.52 -2.67 10.63
CA ALA A 76 8.49 -1.88 11.37
C ALA A 76 9.27 -2.72 12.40
N ASP A 77 8.60 -3.61 13.12
CA ASP A 77 9.20 -4.52 14.10
C ASP A 77 10.19 -5.49 13.43
N ARG A 78 9.88 -5.98 12.22
CA ARG A 78 10.80 -6.81 11.43
C ARG A 78 12.05 -6.04 11.05
N LEU A 79 11.92 -4.80 10.56
CA LEU A 79 13.07 -3.97 10.24
C LEU A 79 13.90 -3.66 11.50
N ALA A 80 13.25 -3.32 12.62
CA ALA A 80 13.93 -3.09 13.89
C ALA A 80 14.74 -4.31 14.37
N SER A 81 14.29 -5.52 14.04
CA SER A 81 14.98 -6.76 14.40
C SER A 81 16.31 -6.99 13.65
N GLU A 82 16.57 -6.24 12.57
CA GLU A 82 17.81 -6.32 11.79
C GLU A 82 19.03 -5.68 12.49
N GLN A 83 18.86 -5.19 13.72
CA GLN A 83 19.92 -4.60 14.57
C GLN A 83 20.69 -3.45 13.92
N ARG A 84 20.02 -2.67 13.06
CA ARG A 84 20.56 -1.40 12.54
C ARG A 84 20.23 -0.25 13.49
N ALA A 85 21.24 0.55 13.80
CA ALA A 85 21.04 1.77 14.60
C ALA A 85 20.32 2.88 13.82
N GLN A 86 20.45 2.88 12.49
CA GLN A 86 19.87 3.87 11.60
C GLN A 86 19.53 3.23 10.24
N PHE A 87 18.47 3.73 9.60
CA PHE A 87 18.11 3.42 8.23
C PHE A 87 18.35 4.66 7.37
N ASP A 88 19.18 4.53 6.33
CA ASP A 88 19.19 5.54 5.28
C ASP A 88 17.91 5.43 4.42
N SER A 89 17.58 6.51 3.70
CA SER A 89 16.35 6.56 2.88
C SER A 89 16.29 5.46 1.83
N ALA A 90 17.44 5.06 1.25
CA ALA A 90 17.50 4.05 0.22
C ALA A 90 17.17 2.65 0.76
N THR A 91 17.83 2.28 1.86
CA THR A 91 17.62 1.02 2.57
C THR A 91 16.20 0.93 3.11
N LEU A 92 15.64 2.03 3.62
CA LEU A 92 14.24 2.05 4.08
C LEU A 92 13.26 1.76 2.94
N VAL A 93 13.44 2.43 1.80
CA VAL A 93 12.60 2.22 0.60
C VAL A 93 12.72 0.79 0.10
N ASP A 94 13.94 0.28 -0.08
CA ASP A 94 14.18 -1.08 -0.58
C ASP A 94 13.57 -2.13 0.35
N SER A 95 13.76 -1.97 1.67
CA SER A 95 13.21 -2.90 2.65
C SER A 95 11.67 -2.87 2.67
N CYS A 96 11.06 -1.70 2.49
CA CYS A 96 9.60 -1.58 2.39
C CYS A 96 9.04 -2.23 1.12
N LEU A 97 9.74 -2.11 -0.02
CA LEU A 97 9.37 -2.76 -1.28
C LEU A 97 9.44 -4.28 -1.17
N ASP A 98 10.45 -4.81 -0.48
CA ASP A 98 10.62 -6.23 -0.21
C ASP A 98 9.51 -6.77 0.71
N LEU A 99 9.16 -6.04 1.77
CA LEU A 99 8.13 -6.45 2.72
C LEU A 99 6.69 -6.37 2.18
N LEU A 100 6.39 -5.43 1.26
CA LEU A 100 5.05 -5.30 0.66
C LEU A 100 4.69 -6.47 -0.28
N GLY A 101 5.71 -7.21 -0.73
CA GLY A 101 5.60 -8.29 -1.70
C GLY A 101 6.39 -7.90 -2.93
N PRO A 102 7.64 -8.37 -3.08
CA PRO A 102 8.73 -7.80 -3.89
C PRO A 102 8.28 -7.02 -5.13
N ILE A 103 7.91 -5.75 -4.92
CA ILE A 103 7.35 -4.89 -5.96
C ILE A 103 8.52 -4.36 -6.77
N THR A 104 8.58 -4.76 -8.04
CA THR A 104 9.58 -4.22 -8.95
C THR A 104 9.14 -2.85 -9.43
N VAL A 105 9.89 -1.82 -9.06
CA VAL A 105 9.70 -0.44 -9.51
C VAL A 105 10.79 -0.05 -10.51
N SER A 106 10.52 0.93 -11.37
CA SER A 106 11.57 1.49 -12.23
C SER A 106 12.63 2.23 -11.41
N ASP A 107 13.84 2.39 -11.97
CA ASP A 107 14.92 3.17 -11.32
C ASP A 107 14.50 4.63 -11.06
N GLU A 108 13.68 5.20 -11.94
CA GLU A 108 13.13 6.56 -11.79
C GLU A 108 12.13 6.65 -10.63
N THR A 109 11.20 5.68 -10.53
CA THR A 109 10.26 5.59 -9.42
C THR A 109 11.01 5.38 -8.11
N ARG A 110 12.00 4.49 -8.09
CA ARG A 110 12.86 4.26 -6.91
C ARG A 110 13.59 5.54 -6.49
N ALA A 111 14.24 6.23 -7.43
CA ALA A 111 14.92 7.49 -7.13
C ALA A 111 13.97 8.53 -6.52
N THR A 112 12.74 8.62 -7.05
CA THR A 112 11.70 9.52 -6.52
C THR A 112 11.27 9.13 -5.10
N LEU A 113 11.06 7.84 -4.84
CA LEU A 113 10.71 7.33 -3.50
C LEU A 113 11.81 7.63 -2.48
N VAL A 114 13.08 7.40 -2.85
CA VAL A 114 14.24 7.69 -1.99
C VAL A 114 14.38 9.18 -1.73
N ALA A 115 14.20 10.03 -2.75
CA ALA A 115 14.26 11.48 -2.60
C ALA A 115 13.11 12.05 -1.73
N SER A 116 11.98 11.34 -1.68
CA SER A 116 10.79 11.73 -0.89
C SER A 116 10.76 11.08 0.50
N SER A 117 11.71 10.19 0.81
CA SER A 117 11.82 9.51 2.10
C SER A 117 12.99 10.07 2.90
N GLU A 118 12.84 10.13 4.22
CA GLU A 118 13.87 10.63 5.12
C GLU A 118 14.57 9.48 5.85
N ALA A 119 15.87 9.63 6.10
CA ALA A 119 16.61 8.71 6.96
C ALA A 119 16.02 8.75 8.38
N CYS A 120 16.03 7.61 9.07
CA CYS A 120 15.38 7.51 10.37
C CYS A 120 16.19 6.71 11.37
N GLU A 121 16.02 7.10 12.63
CA GLU A 121 16.47 6.34 13.79
C GLU A 121 15.38 5.35 14.22
N GLN A 122 15.76 4.41 15.08
CA GLN A 122 14.87 3.33 15.51
C GLN A 122 13.59 3.84 16.20
N ASP A 123 13.66 4.96 16.92
CA ASP A 123 12.52 5.54 17.65
C ASP A 123 11.40 6.08 16.73
N ASP A 124 11.73 6.50 15.50
CA ASP A 124 10.77 7.03 14.51
C ASP A 124 10.47 6.02 13.38
N LEU A 125 11.02 4.81 13.46
CA LEU A 125 10.99 3.84 12.37
C LEU A 125 9.55 3.49 11.95
N THR A 126 8.62 3.36 12.89
CA THR A 126 7.23 3.00 12.55
C THR A 126 6.53 4.09 11.73
N THR A 127 6.71 5.36 12.10
CA THR A 127 6.17 6.50 11.35
C THR A 127 6.74 6.52 9.94
N ARG A 128 8.05 6.32 9.83
CA ARG A 128 8.79 6.41 8.57
C ARG A 128 8.47 5.26 7.62
N VAL A 129 8.32 4.05 8.16
CA VAL A 129 7.76 2.92 7.42
C VAL A 129 6.36 3.26 6.92
N ALA A 130 5.46 3.80 7.74
CA ALA A 130 4.12 4.18 7.29
C ALA A 130 4.15 5.23 6.17
N GLU A 131 4.99 6.25 6.27
CA GLU A 131 5.18 7.29 5.24
C GLU A 131 5.71 6.69 3.93
N THR A 132 6.76 5.88 3.99
CA THR A 132 7.33 5.22 2.82
C THR A 132 6.34 4.25 2.18
N LEU A 133 5.59 3.46 2.95
CA LEU A 133 4.57 2.56 2.44
C LEU A 133 3.40 3.32 1.78
N ARG A 134 3.05 4.51 2.30
CA ARG A 134 2.08 5.41 1.66
C ARG A 134 2.57 5.85 0.28
N LEU A 135 3.82 6.28 0.18
CA LEU A 135 4.43 6.69 -1.09
C LEU A 135 4.46 5.52 -2.07
N ILE A 136 4.92 4.34 -1.66
CA ILE A 136 4.92 3.13 -2.50
C ILE A 136 3.50 2.81 -2.97
N GLY A 137 2.52 2.86 -2.06
CA GLY A 137 1.10 2.65 -2.36
C GLY A 137 0.51 3.62 -3.38
N SER A 138 1.13 4.78 -3.59
CA SER A 138 0.73 5.77 -4.60
C SER A 138 1.39 5.59 -5.97
N THR A 139 2.35 4.68 -6.10
CA THR A 139 3.06 4.44 -7.37
C THR A 139 2.18 3.69 -8.37
N ARG A 140 2.43 3.92 -9.66
CA ARG A 140 1.73 3.20 -10.74
C ARG A 140 2.00 1.70 -10.65
N GLU A 141 3.22 1.31 -10.35
CA GLU A 141 3.67 -0.06 -10.23
C GLU A 141 2.92 -0.79 -9.12
N TYR A 142 2.73 -0.17 -7.96
CA TYR A 142 1.90 -0.75 -6.89
C TYR A 142 0.43 -0.92 -7.32
N GLN A 143 -0.11 0.05 -8.06
CA GLN A 143 -1.52 0.05 -8.45
C GLN A 143 -1.86 -0.98 -9.54
N LEU A 144 -0.87 -1.37 -10.33
CA LEU A 144 -0.98 -2.33 -11.43
C LEU A 144 -0.42 -3.73 -11.10
N ALA A 145 0.17 -3.92 -9.91
CA ALA A 145 0.68 -5.21 -9.42
C ALA A 145 -0.41 -6.18 -8.97
#